data_AF-A0A1Y2K004-F1
#
_entry.id   AF-A0A1Y2K004-F1
#
_cell.length_a   1.000
_cell.length_b   1.000
_cell.length_c   1.000
_cell.angle_alpha   90.00
_cell.angle_beta   90.00
_cell.angle_gamma   90.00
#
_symmetry.space_group_name_H-M   'P 1'
#
loop_
_entity.id
_entity.type
_entity.pdbx_description
1 polymer ?
#
loop_
_entity_poly.entity_id
_entity_poly.type
_entity_poly.pdbx_seq_one_letter_code
_entity_poly.pdbx_strand_id
1 'polypeptide(L)'
;MPILDFKEIPEAHIASGKQDAFELFAREFLHAVGYDIIEEPDRGADGGRDLIVEEKRTGVGGETRVRWLVSCKHKAHSGKSVRQTDEQNIRDRIEHNKCNGFLGFYSMLPSSGLNHFLQELKSNFDVQVLDNEKIEREILGNKNCSVIFERFFPSSFRKAKTNVTPAKIFNEDTSLKCYHCGKELLDKNYSGNVVVWYKEENSKRKTKKYIGVVKGSVTEHWNYKM
;
A
#
# COMPACT_ATOMS: atom_id res chain seq x y z
N MET A 1 14.04 7.24 7.89
CA MET A 1 14.67 6.22 7.03
C MET A 1 13.55 5.60 6.22
N PRO A 2 13.65 5.55 4.88
CA PRO A 2 12.58 5.00 4.05
C PRO A 2 12.28 3.57 4.47
N ILE A 3 10.99 3.23 4.53
CA ILE A 3 10.56 1.87 4.88
C ILE A 3 10.78 0.94 3.69
N LEU A 4 10.59 1.45 2.47
CA LEU A 4 10.70 0.67 1.24
C LEU A 4 12.13 0.71 0.71
N ASP A 5 12.69 -0.47 0.45
CA ASP A 5 13.92 -0.63 -0.30
C ASP A 5 13.63 -0.95 -1.77
N PHE A 6 13.76 0.06 -2.63
CA PHE A 6 13.56 -0.10 -4.08
C PHE A 6 14.56 -1.05 -4.74
N LYS A 7 15.65 -1.43 -4.06
CA LYS A 7 16.56 -2.47 -4.57
C LYS A 7 15.98 -3.88 -4.51
N GLU A 8 14.83 -4.08 -3.84
CA GLU A 8 14.09 -5.35 -3.88
C GLU A 8 13.52 -5.64 -5.27
N ILE A 9 13.29 -4.60 -6.08
CA ILE A 9 12.92 -4.73 -7.48
C ILE A 9 14.21 -4.87 -8.32
N PRO A 10 14.34 -5.90 -9.18
CA PRO A 10 15.53 -6.09 -10.00
C PRO A 10 15.80 -4.97 -11.01
N GLU A 11 17.08 -4.74 -11.34
CA GLU A 11 17.45 -3.86 -12.46
C GLU A 11 17.14 -4.47 -13.83
N ALA A 12 16.73 -3.60 -14.76
CA ALA A 12 16.45 -3.97 -16.15
C ALA A 12 17.70 -4.48 -16.91
N HIS A 13 18.91 -4.06 -16.53
CA HIS A 13 20.13 -4.41 -17.27
C HIS A 13 20.66 -5.82 -17.00
N ILE A 14 20.14 -6.52 -16.00
CA ILE A 14 20.56 -7.88 -15.66
C ILE A 14 19.64 -8.85 -16.40
N ALA A 15 20.19 -9.60 -17.37
CA ALA A 15 19.50 -10.63 -18.16
C ALA A 15 19.06 -11.82 -17.28
N SER A 16 18.04 -11.58 -16.47
CA SER A 16 17.47 -12.51 -15.48
C SER A 16 16.03 -12.90 -15.83
N GLY A 17 15.51 -12.42 -16.97
CA GLY A 17 14.11 -12.56 -17.37
C GLY A 17 13.12 -11.64 -16.64
N LYS A 18 13.61 -10.81 -15.70
CA LYS A 18 12.81 -9.87 -14.88
C LYS A 18 13.08 -8.40 -15.21
N GLN A 19 13.45 -8.10 -16.46
CA GLN A 19 13.91 -6.77 -16.83
C GLN A 19 12.81 -5.70 -16.71
N ASP A 20 11.55 -6.12 -16.89
CA ASP A 20 10.37 -5.25 -16.86
C ASP A 20 9.70 -5.25 -15.48
N ALA A 21 10.35 -5.77 -14.44
CA ALA A 21 9.76 -5.88 -13.10
C ALA A 21 9.34 -4.53 -12.52
N PHE A 22 10.08 -3.45 -12.83
CA PHE A 22 9.76 -2.11 -12.37
C PHE A 22 8.57 -1.49 -13.14
N GLU A 23 8.42 -1.80 -14.42
CA GLU A 23 7.28 -1.36 -15.24
C GLU A 23 6.00 -2.10 -14.84
N LEU A 24 6.10 -3.41 -14.61
CA LEU A 24 5.01 -4.21 -14.04
C LEU A 24 4.61 -3.69 -12.65
N PHE A 25 5.57 -3.32 -11.81
CA PHE A 25 5.29 -2.65 -10.53
C PHE A 25 4.54 -1.33 -10.74
N ALA A 26 4.99 -0.48 -11.67
CA ALA A 26 4.34 0.79 -11.97
C ALA A 26 2.89 0.60 -12.45
N ARG A 27 2.64 -0.39 -13.33
CA ARG A 27 1.29 -0.76 -13.79
C ARG A 27 0.38 -1.11 -12.60
N GLU A 28 0.80 -2.05 -11.76
CA GLU A 28 0.00 -2.49 -10.61
C GLU A 28 -0.23 -1.33 -9.63
N PHE A 29 0.81 -0.52 -9.36
CA PHE A 29 0.72 0.63 -8.48
C PHE A 29 -0.28 1.66 -8.99
N LEU A 30 -0.18 2.07 -10.25
CA LEU A 30 -1.06 3.07 -10.85
C LEU A 30 -2.51 2.59 -10.85
N HIS A 31 -2.74 1.32 -11.18
CA HIS A 31 -4.06 0.70 -11.08
C HIS A 31 -4.62 0.74 -9.65
N ALA A 32 -3.82 0.39 -8.64
CA ALA A 32 -4.27 0.42 -7.24
C ALA A 32 -4.54 1.83 -6.68
N VAL A 33 -3.83 2.83 -7.19
CA VAL A 33 -4.06 4.26 -6.87
C VAL A 33 -5.32 4.80 -7.56
N GLY A 34 -5.80 4.13 -8.62
CA GLY A 34 -7.09 4.44 -9.27
C GLY A 34 -6.98 4.93 -10.72
N TYR A 35 -5.83 4.76 -11.37
CA TYR A 35 -5.70 5.00 -12.80
C TYR A 35 -6.22 3.80 -13.61
N ASP A 36 -6.84 4.07 -14.75
CA ASP A 36 -7.19 3.03 -15.71
C ASP A 36 -5.97 2.73 -16.59
N ILE A 37 -5.60 1.45 -16.74
CA ILE A 37 -4.50 1.05 -17.62
C ILE A 37 -5.03 0.95 -19.06
N ILE A 38 -4.52 1.80 -19.95
CA ILE A 38 -4.95 1.88 -21.35
C ILE A 38 -4.05 1.05 -22.26
N GLU A 39 -2.75 1.13 -22.03
CA GLU A 39 -1.76 0.30 -22.70
C GLU A 39 -0.84 -0.33 -21.67
N GLU A 40 -0.62 -1.64 -21.79
CA GLU A 40 0.25 -2.40 -20.91
C GLU A 40 1.73 -2.27 -21.31
N PRO A 41 2.67 -2.55 -20.39
CA PRO A 41 4.08 -2.70 -20.74
C PRO A 41 4.27 -3.84 -21.75
N ASP A 42 5.05 -3.58 -22.81
CA ASP A 42 5.40 -4.55 -23.84
C ASP A 42 6.92 -4.74 -23.92
N ARG A 43 7.36 -5.85 -24.51
CA ARG A 43 8.78 -6.12 -24.77
C ARG A 43 9.04 -5.88 -26.26
N GLY A 44 9.58 -4.72 -26.64
CA GLY A 44 9.88 -4.46 -28.05
C GLY A 44 10.63 -3.17 -28.33
N ALA A 45 10.70 -2.80 -29.60
CA ALA A 45 11.11 -1.46 -30.02
C ALA A 45 10.00 -0.48 -29.66
N ASP A 46 9.87 -0.22 -28.36
CA ASP A 46 8.90 0.74 -27.85
C ASP A 46 9.25 2.11 -28.41
N GLY A 47 8.24 2.79 -28.96
CA GLY A 47 8.32 4.17 -29.43
C GLY A 47 8.52 5.17 -28.28
N GLY A 48 9.35 4.81 -27.30
CA GLY A 48 9.58 5.52 -26.06
C GLY A 48 8.35 5.56 -25.17
N ARG A 49 7.69 4.44 -24.86
CA ARG A 49 6.63 4.45 -23.84
C ARG A 49 6.72 3.17 -23.05
N ASP A 50 6.54 3.29 -21.74
CA ASP A 50 6.57 2.11 -20.87
C ASP A 50 5.13 1.66 -20.57
N LEU A 51 4.18 2.61 -20.44
CA LEU A 51 2.74 2.36 -20.43
C LEU A 51 1.94 3.65 -20.66
N ILE A 52 0.65 3.51 -20.98
CA ILE A 52 -0.29 4.64 -21.02
C ILE A 52 -1.42 4.37 -20.02
N VAL A 53 -1.72 5.38 -19.19
CA VAL A 53 -2.81 5.32 -18.22
C VAL A 53 -3.77 6.48 -18.38
N GLU A 54 -5.00 6.33 -17.93
CA GLU A 54 -6.03 7.38 -17.93
C GLU A 54 -6.43 7.70 -16.49
N GLU A 55 -6.49 8.99 -16.18
CA GLU A 55 -7.00 9.52 -14.90
C GLU A 55 -8.37 10.15 -15.13
N LYS A 56 -9.37 9.71 -14.37
CA LYS A 56 -10.70 10.34 -14.35
C LYS A 56 -10.76 11.36 -13.21
N ARG A 57 -10.89 12.64 -13.57
CA ARG A 57 -11.05 13.76 -12.64
C ARG A 57 -12.50 14.19 -12.59
N THR A 58 -13.16 13.98 -11.47
CA THR A 58 -14.54 14.47 -11.25
C THR A 58 -14.50 15.79 -10.50
N GLY A 59 -15.13 16.82 -11.06
CA GLY A 59 -15.26 18.13 -10.44
C GLY A 59 -16.68 18.68 -10.57
N VAL A 60 -16.89 19.90 -10.05
CA VAL A 60 -18.20 20.59 -10.12
C VAL A 60 -18.68 20.76 -11.57
N GLY A 61 -17.76 20.91 -12.52
CA GLY A 61 -18.04 21.07 -13.94
C GLY A 61 -18.20 19.77 -14.74
N GLY A 62 -18.10 18.59 -14.11
CA GLY A 62 -18.21 17.29 -14.78
C GLY A 62 -16.98 16.40 -14.63
N GLU A 63 -16.87 15.40 -15.50
CA GLU A 63 -15.75 14.46 -15.57
C GLU A 63 -14.78 14.87 -16.70
N THR A 64 -13.50 15.01 -16.37
CA THR A 64 -12.41 15.17 -17.33
C THR A 64 -11.53 13.93 -17.30
N ARG A 65 -11.08 13.48 -18.47
CA ARG A 65 -10.14 12.37 -18.61
C ARG A 65 -8.79 12.88 -19.07
N VAL A 66 -7.74 12.47 -18.38
CA VAL A 66 -6.36 12.84 -18.72
C VAL A 66 -5.60 11.58 -19.06
N ARG A 67 -5.13 11.49 -20.30
CA ARG A 67 -4.27 10.40 -20.76
C ARG A 67 -2.82 10.74 -20.47
N TRP A 68 -2.15 9.88 -19.72
CA TRP A 68 -0.79 10.05 -19.26
C TRP A 68 0.16 9.11 -20.01
N LEU A 69 1.19 9.67 -20.63
CA LEU A 69 2.36 8.93 -21.05
C LEU A 69 3.22 8.63 -19.82
N VAL A 70 3.37 7.37 -19.45
CA VAL A 70 4.18 6.98 -18.30
C VAL A 70 5.58 6.59 -18.76
N SER A 71 6.58 7.09 -18.02
CA SER A 71 7.99 6.72 -18.20
C SER A 71 8.57 6.28 -16.86
N CYS A 72 9.00 5.03 -16.82
CA CYS A 72 9.56 4.31 -15.69
C CYS A 72 11.10 4.39 -15.73
N LYS A 73 11.70 4.89 -14.64
CA LYS A 73 13.17 4.89 -14.48
C LYS A 73 13.58 4.30 -13.14
N HIS A 74 14.21 3.13 -13.20
CA HIS A 74 14.74 2.45 -12.04
C HIS A 74 16.24 2.73 -11.87
N LYS A 75 16.60 3.57 -10.89
CA LYS A 75 17.99 3.97 -10.59
C LYS A 75 18.42 3.64 -9.15
N ALA A 76 17.57 2.98 -8.35
CA ALA A 76 17.79 2.76 -6.91
C ALA A 76 19.10 2.02 -6.59
N HIS A 77 19.48 1.06 -7.43
CA HIS A 77 20.71 0.30 -7.27
C HIS A 77 21.97 1.15 -7.48
N SER A 78 21.93 2.08 -8.43
CA SER A 78 23.03 3.03 -8.69
C SER A 78 23.07 4.20 -7.69
N GLY A 79 21.96 4.49 -7.00
CA GLY A 79 21.78 5.67 -6.16
C GLY A 79 21.81 7.01 -6.90
N LYS A 80 21.87 7.00 -8.23
CA LYS A 80 21.91 8.22 -9.06
C LYS A 80 20.51 8.79 -9.27
N SER A 81 20.45 10.09 -9.44
CA SER A 81 19.23 10.78 -9.88
C SER A 81 18.90 10.48 -11.34
N VAL A 82 17.62 10.59 -11.70
CA VAL A 82 17.15 10.49 -13.09
C VAL A 82 17.51 11.76 -13.83
N ARG A 83 18.24 11.65 -14.94
CA ARG A 83 18.76 12.79 -15.70
C ARG A 83 17.89 13.08 -16.91
N GLN A 84 18.03 14.29 -17.46
CA GLN A 84 17.39 14.64 -18.73
C GLN A 84 17.83 13.73 -19.88
N THR A 85 19.06 13.24 -19.87
CA THR A 85 19.54 12.26 -20.87
C THR A 85 18.86 10.90 -20.75
N ASP A 86 18.30 10.56 -19.58
CA ASP A 86 17.49 9.35 -19.38
C ASP A 86 16.05 9.53 -19.92
N GLU A 87 15.61 10.78 -20.16
CA GLU A 87 14.27 11.15 -20.60
C GLU A 87 14.30 12.04 -21.84
N GLN A 88 14.51 11.41 -23.00
CA GLN A 88 14.65 12.10 -24.27
C GLN A 88 13.29 12.28 -24.95
N ASN A 89 13.16 13.37 -25.72
CA ASN A 89 12.04 13.67 -26.61
C ASN A 89 10.65 13.55 -25.96
N ILE A 90 10.51 14.01 -24.71
CA ILE A 90 9.25 13.87 -23.95
C ILE A 90 8.07 14.49 -24.71
N ARG A 91 8.22 15.69 -25.29
CA ARG A 91 7.15 16.36 -26.05
C ARG A 91 6.67 15.51 -27.22
N ASP A 92 7.60 15.11 -28.08
CA ASP A 92 7.31 14.30 -29.25
C ASP A 92 6.62 12.98 -28.87
N ARG A 93 7.06 12.36 -27.76
CA ARG A 93 6.44 11.13 -27.25
C ARG A 93 5.01 11.36 -26.77
N ILE A 94 4.72 12.46 -26.06
CA ILE A 94 3.36 12.80 -25.63
C ILE A 94 2.46 12.99 -26.86
N GLU A 95 2.90 13.78 -27.83
CA GLU A 95 2.13 14.11 -29.03
C GLU A 95 1.90 12.88 -29.92
N HIS A 96 2.95 12.10 -30.17
CA HIS A 96 2.89 10.88 -30.98
C HIS A 96 1.88 9.86 -30.40
N ASN A 97 1.85 9.73 -29.07
CA ASN A 97 0.93 8.83 -28.37
C ASN A 97 -0.43 9.44 -28.06
N LYS A 98 -0.68 10.69 -28.47
CA LYS A 98 -1.92 11.44 -28.21
C LYS A 98 -2.27 11.49 -26.73
N CYS A 99 -1.26 11.66 -25.88
CA CYS A 99 -1.42 11.85 -24.45
C CYS A 99 -1.62 13.34 -24.14
N ASN A 100 -2.26 13.62 -23.00
CA ASN A 100 -2.47 14.97 -22.49
C ASN A 100 -1.36 15.40 -21.52
N GLY A 101 -0.66 14.42 -20.93
CA GLY A 101 0.38 14.68 -19.96
C GLY A 101 1.45 13.61 -19.89
N PHE A 102 2.49 13.91 -19.12
CA PHE A 102 3.61 13.05 -18.81
C PHE A 102 3.66 12.70 -17.33
N LEU A 103 3.82 11.41 -17.03
CA LEU A 103 3.98 10.89 -15.69
C LEU A 103 5.34 10.19 -15.57
N GLY A 104 6.27 10.83 -14.88
CA GLY A 104 7.56 10.24 -14.52
C GLY A 104 7.43 9.34 -13.29
N PHE A 105 7.65 8.04 -13.46
CA PHE A 105 7.60 7.04 -12.39
C PHE A 105 9.02 6.59 -12.03
N TYR A 106 9.60 7.16 -10.99
CA TYR A 106 11.04 7.06 -10.72
C TYR A 106 11.32 6.44 -9.36
N SER A 107 12.25 5.47 -9.33
CA SER A 107 12.72 4.90 -8.07
C SER A 107 13.74 5.78 -7.34
N MET A 108 14.06 6.96 -7.88
CA MET A 108 14.98 7.95 -7.33
C MET A 108 14.52 9.35 -7.74
N LEU A 109 15.03 10.39 -7.08
CA LEU A 109 14.72 11.78 -7.43
C LEU A 109 15.21 12.14 -8.85
N PRO A 110 14.45 12.96 -9.59
CA PRO A 110 14.95 13.60 -10.80
C PRO A 110 16.05 14.61 -10.48
N SER A 111 16.98 14.81 -11.41
CA SER A 111 17.99 15.86 -11.32
C SER A 111 17.37 17.24 -11.42
N SER A 112 18.09 18.27 -10.97
CA SER A 112 17.65 19.67 -11.10
C SER A 112 17.39 20.07 -12.56
N GLY A 113 18.25 19.63 -13.48
CA GLY A 113 18.08 19.86 -14.92
C GLY A 113 16.81 19.22 -15.49
N LEU A 114 16.55 17.94 -15.13
CA LEU A 114 15.30 17.29 -15.53
C LEU A 114 14.09 17.99 -14.91
N ASN A 115 14.15 18.38 -13.64
CA ASN A 115 13.05 19.12 -13.00
C ASN A 115 12.76 20.45 -13.70
N HIS A 116 13.79 21.24 -14.05
CA HIS A 116 13.59 22.49 -14.77
C HIS A 116 12.87 22.25 -16.11
N PHE A 117 13.34 21.26 -16.88
CA PHE A 117 12.71 20.87 -18.14
C PHE A 117 11.25 20.42 -17.95
N LEU A 118 10.96 19.61 -16.93
CA LEU A 118 9.60 19.17 -16.62
C LEU A 118 8.69 20.33 -16.18
N GLN A 119 9.21 21.37 -15.51
CA GLN A 119 8.42 22.57 -15.19
C GLN A 119 8.12 23.39 -16.44
N GLU A 120 9.05 23.51 -17.38
CA GLU A 120 8.78 24.17 -18.67
C GLU A 120 7.68 23.44 -19.45
N LEU A 121 7.64 22.10 -19.38
CA LEU A 121 6.61 21.29 -20.04
C LEU A 121 5.20 21.55 -19.52
N LYS A 122 5.05 21.96 -18.25
CA LYS A 122 3.75 22.26 -17.64
C LYS A 122 2.98 23.39 -18.31
N SER A 123 3.66 24.20 -19.13
CA SER A 123 2.99 25.25 -19.91
C SER A 123 2.01 24.70 -20.95
N ASN A 124 2.31 23.51 -21.50
CA ASN A 124 1.55 22.94 -22.62
C ASN A 124 0.91 21.57 -22.28
N PHE A 125 1.45 20.86 -21.28
CA PHE A 125 1.03 19.50 -20.93
C PHE A 125 0.85 19.35 -19.43
N ASP A 126 0.01 18.41 -19.01
CA ASP A 126 -0.01 17.98 -17.61
C ASP A 126 1.30 17.24 -17.29
N VAL A 127 1.94 17.54 -16.16
CA VAL A 127 3.19 16.88 -15.76
C VAL A 127 3.16 16.46 -14.30
N GLN A 128 3.35 15.17 -14.06
CA GLN A 128 3.43 14.57 -12.74
C GLN A 128 4.73 13.78 -12.59
N VAL A 129 5.31 13.81 -11.39
CA VAL A 129 6.48 12.99 -11.03
C VAL A 129 6.19 12.27 -9.74
N LEU A 130 6.23 10.94 -9.79
CA LEU A 130 6.21 10.03 -8.67
C LEU A 130 7.64 9.55 -8.41
N ASP A 131 8.32 10.23 -7.49
CA ASP A 131 9.61 9.81 -6.96
C ASP A 131 9.44 8.74 -5.87
N ASN A 132 10.56 8.18 -5.41
CA ASN A 132 10.58 7.11 -4.41
C ASN A 132 9.82 7.47 -3.12
N GLU A 133 9.90 8.71 -2.64
CA GLU A 133 9.20 9.13 -1.42
C GLU A 133 7.69 9.28 -1.64
N LYS A 134 7.27 9.82 -2.78
CA LYS A 134 5.84 9.88 -3.14
C LYS A 134 5.25 8.48 -3.30
N ILE A 135 5.96 7.58 -3.98
CA ILE A 135 5.56 6.18 -4.15
C ILE A 135 5.45 5.51 -2.78
N GLU A 136 6.45 5.68 -1.90
CA GLU A 136 6.42 5.13 -0.53
C GLU A 136 5.21 5.65 0.26
N ARG A 137 4.96 6.96 0.21
CA ARG A 137 3.81 7.55 0.91
C ARG A 137 2.48 6.96 0.44
N GLU A 138 2.29 6.79 -0.86
CA GLU A 138 1.09 6.18 -1.41
C GLU A 138 0.96 4.71 -1.02
N ILE A 139 2.06 3.94 -1.05
CA ILE A 139 2.03 2.52 -0.65
C ILE A 139 1.63 2.35 0.81
N LEU A 140 2.17 3.20 1.70
CA LEU A 140 1.89 3.12 3.13
C LEU A 140 0.54 3.74 3.52
N GLY A 141 0.09 4.76 2.79
CA GLY A 141 -1.15 5.50 3.06
C GLY A 141 -2.39 4.86 2.44
N ASN A 142 -2.25 4.12 1.33
CA ASN A 142 -3.37 3.56 0.59
C ASN A 142 -3.52 2.05 0.86
N LYS A 143 -4.68 1.66 1.42
CA LYS A 143 -4.99 0.25 1.71
C LYS A 143 -4.98 -0.64 0.47
N ASN A 144 -5.31 -0.09 -0.70
CA ASN A 144 -5.30 -0.81 -1.97
C ASN A 144 -3.88 -1.23 -2.39
N CYS A 145 -2.87 -0.51 -1.91
CA CYS A 145 -1.47 -0.82 -2.19
C CYS A 145 -0.88 -1.91 -1.28
N SER A 146 -1.63 -2.43 -0.30
CA SER A 146 -1.12 -3.43 0.66
C SER A 146 -0.62 -4.72 -0.02
N VAL A 147 -1.37 -5.21 -1.02
CA VAL A 147 -0.99 -6.40 -1.81
C VAL A 147 0.28 -6.14 -2.62
N ILE A 148 0.41 -4.93 -3.17
CA ILE A 148 1.58 -4.50 -3.93
C ILE A 148 2.80 -4.40 -3.02
N PHE A 149 2.62 -3.86 -1.81
CA PHE A 149 3.68 -3.75 -0.83
C PHE A 149 4.26 -5.12 -0.47
N GLU A 150 3.39 -6.10 -0.17
CA GLU A 150 3.81 -7.47 0.14
C GLU A 150 4.47 -8.17 -1.05
N ARG A 151 3.98 -7.94 -2.28
CA ARG A 151 4.48 -8.60 -3.50
C ARG A 151 5.84 -8.07 -3.96
N PHE A 152 5.99 -6.75 -4.05
CA PHE A 152 7.17 -6.12 -4.66
C PHE A 152 8.24 -5.72 -3.65
N PHE A 153 7.89 -5.58 -2.37
CA PHE A 153 8.84 -5.25 -1.29
C PHE A 153 8.69 -6.19 -0.09
N PRO A 154 8.82 -7.52 -0.28
CA PRO A 154 8.54 -8.51 0.77
C PRO A 154 9.41 -8.33 2.02
N SER A 155 10.66 -7.91 1.86
CA SER A 155 11.60 -7.70 2.99
C SER A 155 11.24 -6.44 3.76
N SER A 156 10.97 -5.34 3.05
CA SER A 156 10.47 -4.10 3.63
C SER A 156 9.14 -4.29 4.36
N PHE A 157 8.22 -5.04 3.76
CA PHE A 157 6.92 -5.39 4.35
C PHE A 157 7.08 -6.17 5.67
N ARG A 158 7.96 -7.17 5.70
CA ARG A 158 8.25 -7.93 6.93
C ARG A 158 8.81 -7.03 8.03
N LYS A 159 9.79 -6.15 7.69
CA LYS A 159 10.36 -5.18 8.64
C LYS A 159 9.32 -4.22 9.17
N ALA A 160 8.42 -3.74 8.32
CA ALA A 160 7.32 -2.86 8.72
C ALA A 160 6.38 -3.57 9.69
N LYS A 161 5.97 -4.81 9.39
CA LYS A 161 5.11 -5.62 10.28
C LYS A 161 5.75 -5.92 11.63
N THR A 162 7.04 -6.25 11.67
CA THR A 162 7.75 -6.56 12.94
C THR A 162 7.86 -5.35 13.86
N ASN A 163 7.79 -4.13 13.30
CA ASN A 163 7.83 -2.89 14.07
C ASN A 163 6.46 -2.40 14.54
N VAL A 164 5.36 -3.06 14.13
CA VAL A 164 4.03 -2.81 14.69
C VAL A 164 3.87 -3.72 15.91
N THR A 165 4.38 -3.28 17.06
CA THR A 165 3.84 -3.79 18.32
C THR A 165 2.38 -3.37 18.37
N PRO A 166 1.41 -4.27 18.62
CA PRO A 166 0.04 -3.87 18.84
C PRO A 166 0.05 -2.76 19.87
N ALA A 167 -0.53 -1.60 19.55
CA ALA A 167 -0.70 -0.56 20.55
C ALA A 167 -1.40 -1.23 21.74
N LYS A 168 -0.83 -1.10 22.95
CA LYS A 168 -1.55 -1.42 24.17
C LYS A 168 -2.67 -0.38 24.28
N ILE A 169 -3.79 -0.64 23.59
CA ILE A 169 -4.99 0.22 23.64
C ILE A 169 -5.56 0.20 25.06
N PHE A 170 -5.30 -0.86 25.81
CA PHE A 170 -5.65 -0.99 27.22
C PHE A 170 -4.38 -0.96 28.07
N ASN A 171 -4.35 -0.07 29.07
CA ASN A 171 -3.23 0.09 30.00
C ASN A 171 -3.10 -1.08 30.99
N GLU A 172 -4.17 -1.87 31.15
CA GLU A 172 -4.25 -2.98 32.08
C GLU A 172 -4.40 -4.28 31.29
N ASP A 173 -3.62 -5.30 31.65
CA ASP A 173 -3.81 -6.65 31.15
C ASP A 173 -5.24 -7.08 31.52
N THR A 174 -6.10 -7.21 30.51
CA THR A 174 -7.50 -7.52 30.71
C THR A 174 -7.57 -8.93 31.28
N SER A 175 -8.07 -9.07 32.51
CA SER A 175 -8.19 -10.36 33.22
C SER A 175 -9.66 -10.73 33.34
N LEU A 176 -9.99 -11.98 33.01
CA LEU A 176 -11.30 -12.57 33.25
C LEU A 176 -11.12 -13.87 34.01
N LYS A 177 -11.24 -13.82 35.32
CA LYS A 177 -11.17 -15.02 36.15
C LYS A 177 -12.49 -15.77 36.15
N CYS A 178 -12.42 -17.09 36.07
CA CYS A 178 -13.58 -17.96 36.24
C CYS A 178 -14.24 -17.70 37.59
N TYR A 179 -15.55 -17.46 37.60
CA TYR A 179 -16.27 -17.21 38.84
C TYR A 179 -16.23 -18.41 39.80
N HIS A 180 -16.12 -19.63 39.27
CA HIS A 180 -16.10 -20.86 40.05
C HIS A 180 -14.70 -21.24 40.55
N CYS A 181 -13.70 -21.32 39.66
CA CYS A 181 -12.37 -21.84 40.01
C CYS A 181 -11.25 -20.79 40.03
N GLY A 182 -11.55 -19.52 39.74
CA GLY A 182 -10.56 -18.43 39.73
C GLY A 182 -9.52 -18.49 38.61
N LYS A 183 -9.55 -19.53 37.75
CA LYS A 183 -8.64 -19.69 36.60
C LYS A 183 -8.79 -18.52 35.62
N GLU A 184 -7.68 -18.02 35.09
CA GLU A 184 -7.67 -17.01 34.03
C GLU A 184 -8.27 -17.58 32.74
N LEU A 185 -9.27 -16.89 32.18
CA LEU A 185 -10.01 -17.31 30.98
C LEU A 185 -9.56 -16.61 29.72
N LEU A 186 -8.83 -15.49 29.83
CA LEU A 186 -8.25 -14.78 28.68
C LEU A 186 -6.84 -15.28 28.31
N ASP A 187 -6.39 -16.38 28.92
CA ASP A 187 -5.13 -17.03 28.54
C ASP A 187 -5.26 -17.68 27.14
N LYS A 188 -4.27 -17.45 26.28
CA LYS A 188 -4.18 -17.97 24.90
C LYS A 188 -4.18 -19.51 24.84
N ASN A 189 -3.84 -20.18 25.93
CA ASN A 189 -3.78 -21.63 26.02
C ASN A 189 -5.05 -22.29 26.58
N TYR A 190 -6.14 -21.53 26.77
CA TYR A 190 -7.39 -22.09 27.27
C TYR A 190 -8.15 -22.87 26.19
N SER A 191 -8.36 -24.17 26.43
CA SER A 191 -9.23 -25.05 25.63
C SER A 191 -10.51 -25.39 26.39
N GLY A 192 -11.62 -24.72 26.06
CA GLY A 192 -12.92 -24.98 26.67
C GLY A 192 -14.00 -24.00 26.22
N ASN A 193 -15.24 -24.25 26.63
CA ASN A 193 -16.33 -23.29 26.40
C ASN A 193 -16.36 -22.27 27.53
N VAL A 194 -16.40 -20.98 27.20
CA VAL A 194 -16.64 -19.88 28.15
C VAL A 194 -18.07 -19.39 27.93
N VAL A 195 -18.91 -19.48 28.95
CA VAL A 195 -20.24 -18.87 28.94
C VAL A 195 -20.18 -17.57 29.72
N VAL A 196 -20.61 -16.47 29.08
CA VAL A 196 -20.64 -15.13 29.68
C VAL A 196 -22.08 -14.68 29.85
N TRP A 197 -22.46 -14.38 31.08
CA TRP A 197 -23.76 -13.77 31.40
C TRP A 197 -23.57 -12.29 31.73
N TYR A 198 -24.47 -11.44 31.23
CA TYR A 198 -24.52 -10.04 31.61
C TYR A 198 -25.95 -9.63 31.94
N LYS A 199 -26.10 -8.72 32.92
CA LYS A 199 -27.38 -8.09 33.26
C LYS A 199 -27.37 -6.65 32.77
N GLU A 200 -28.37 -6.29 31.98
CA GLU A 200 -28.60 -4.92 31.50
C GLU A 200 -29.71 -4.27 32.35
N GLU A 201 -29.49 -3.05 32.85
CA GLU A 201 -30.51 -2.25 33.54
C GLU A 201 -30.80 -0.97 32.72
N ASN A 202 -32.09 -0.64 32.59
CA ASN A 202 -32.70 0.22 31.57
C ASN A 202 -31.95 1.51 31.14
N SER A 203 -32.06 1.78 29.83
CA SER A 203 -31.90 3.05 29.08
C SER A 203 -30.58 3.83 29.13
N LYS A 204 -29.68 3.55 30.07
CA LYS A 204 -28.27 3.96 29.97
C LYS A 204 -27.43 2.71 30.06
N ARG A 205 -27.10 2.11 28.91
CA ARG A 205 -26.25 0.90 28.76
C ARG A 205 -25.12 0.89 29.79
N LYS A 206 -25.37 0.31 30.96
CA LYS A 206 -24.40 0.11 32.03
C LYS A 206 -24.46 -1.36 32.37
N THR A 207 -23.55 -2.12 31.77
CA THR A 207 -23.32 -3.51 32.12
C THR A 207 -22.74 -3.56 33.53
N LYS A 208 -23.47 -4.12 34.50
CA LYS A 208 -23.05 -4.11 35.91
C LYS A 208 -22.20 -5.32 36.33
N LYS A 209 -22.25 -6.44 35.59
CA LYS A 209 -21.50 -7.66 35.94
C LYS A 209 -21.36 -8.62 34.77
N TYR A 210 -20.14 -9.13 34.55
CA TYR A 210 -19.85 -10.26 33.68
C TYR A 210 -19.57 -11.48 34.56
N ILE A 211 -20.19 -12.62 34.25
CA ILE A 211 -19.90 -13.90 34.93
C ILE A 211 -19.41 -14.88 33.86
N GLY A 212 -18.12 -15.22 33.89
CA GLY A 212 -17.49 -16.21 33.03
C GLY A 212 -17.36 -17.56 33.75
N VAL A 213 -17.81 -18.64 33.09
CA VAL A 213 -17.72 -20.01 33.62
C VAL A 213 -17.12 -20.94 32.57
N VAL A 214 -16.23 -21.84 33.01
CA VAL A 214 -15.62 -22.91 32.22
C VAL A 214 -16.52 -24.14 32.21
N LYS A 215 -16.89 -24.64 31.03
CA LYS A 215 -17.50 -25.96 30.90
C LYS A 215 -16.48 -26.95 30.33
N GLY A 216 -15.87 -27.72 31.23
CA GLY A 216 -14.90 -28.79 30.92
C GLY A 216 -13.81 -28.88 31.97
N SER A 217 -13.75 -30.01 32.69
CA SER A 217 -12.83 -30.43 33.78
C SER A 217 -13.33 -30.41 35.23
N VAL A 218 -14.57 -29.98 35.50
CA VAL A 218 -15.24 -30.27 36.79
C VAL A 218 -16.48 -31.09 36.52
N THR A 219 -16.36 -32.41 36.67
CA THR A 219 -17.47 -33.34 36.82
C THR A 219 -18.14 -33.06 38.16
N GLU A 220 -19.02 -32.07 38.24
CA GLU A 220 -20.03 -32.02 39.29
C GLU A 220 -21.22 -31.18 38.80
N HIS A 221 -22.41 -31.69 39.08
CA HIS A 221 -23.67 -31.28 38.47
C HIS A 221 -23.99 -29.81 38.78
N TRP A 222 -24.29 -29.03 37.75
CA TRP A 222 -24.80 -27.67 37.91
C TRP A 222 -26.27 -27.73 38.29
N ASN A 223 -26.56 -27.69 39.59
CA ASN A 223 -27.91 -27.41 40.07
C ASN A 223 -28.18 -25.91 39.96
N TYR A 224 -28.94 -25.51 38.94
CA TYR A 224 -29.53 -24.18 38.87
C TYR A 224 -30.59 -24.05 39.98
N LYS A 225 -30.34 -23.20 40.97
CA LYS A 225 -31.43 -22.52 41.69
C LYS A 225 -31.64 -21.17 41.01
N MET A 226 -32.83 -20.99 40.42
CA MET A 226 -33.36 -19.68 40.03
C MET A 226 -33.55 -18.81 41.28
#